data_AF-A0A6H1ZQ95-F1
#
_entry.id   AF-A0A6H1ZQ95-F1
#
_cell.length_a   1.000
_cell.length_b   1.000
_cell.length_c   1.000
_cell.angle_alpha   90.00
_cell.angle_beta   90.00
_cell.angle_gamma   90.00
#
_symmetry.space_group_name_H-M   'P 1'
#
loop_
_entity.id
_entity.type
_entity.pdbx_description
1 polymer ?
#
loop_
_entity_poly.entity_id
_entity_poly.type
_entity_poly.pdbx_seq_one_letter_code
_entity_poly.pdbx_strand_id
1 'polypeptide(L)'
;MLYSYEIAVPITYTEADPKLTTAKVSAGVITRVSFRPRPGHSGLLHCRVFYHEFQVFPINRGEDLHGDTFPIEWDEHIELGTQPYDLKIMAWNDDDTYSHTFDISFVVLPKAVLIPYSIATLFSQLLSMLSPKRIFSGGK
;
A
#
# COMPACT_ATOMS: atom_id res chain seq x y z
N MET A 1 -6.34 1.75 11.00
CA MET A 1 -7.32 2.72 10.47
C MET A 1 -7.37 2.55 8.97
N LEU A 2 -8.56 2.45 8.38
CA LEU A 2 -8.75 2.35 6.92
C LEU A 2 -9.11 3.73 6.36
N TYR A 3 -8.36 4.16 5.36
CA TYR A 3 -8.63 5.37 4.56
C TYR A 3 -9.01 4.92 3.16
N SER A 4 -10.06 5.49 2.58
CA SER A 4 -10.50 5.19 1.23
C SER A 4 -10.80 6.48 0.46
N TYR A 5 -10.33 6.55 -0.77
CA TYR A 5 -10.47 7.70 -1.66
C TYR A 5 -10.96 7.25 -3.02
N GLU A 6 -11.96 7.96 -3.55
CA GLU A 6 -12.43 7.82 -4.92
C GLU A 6 -11.82 8.94 -5.77
N ILE A 7 -11.12 8.57 -6.83
CA ILE A 7 -10.44 9.51 -7.73
C ILE A 7 -10.97 9.32 -9.13
N ALA A 8 -11.93 10.17 -9.51
CA ALA A 8 -12.39 10.27 -10.89
C ALA A 8 -11.39 11.10 -11.72
N VAL A 9 -10.91 10.57 -12.83
CA VAL A 9 -9.95 11.16 -13.74
C VAL A 9 -10.63 11.31 -15.12
N PRO A 10 -11.08 12.53 -15.45
CA PRO A 10 -11.54 12.87 -16.80
C PRO A 10 -10.44 12.70 -17.84
N ILE A 11 -10.86 12.55 -19.11
CA ILE A 11 -9.98 12.46 -20.30
C ILE A 11 -9.06 13.67 -20.52
N THR A 12 -9.27 14.77 -19.80
CA THR A 12 -8.45 15.98 -19.92
C THR A 12 -7.10 15.85 -19.21
N TYR A 13 -6.98 14.93 -18.26
CA TYR A 13 -5.75 14.75 -17.49
C TYR A 13 -4.89 13.71 -18.17
N THR A 14 -3.79 14.16 -18.74
CA THR A 14 -2.81 13.33 -19.47
C THR A 14 -1.57 13.10 -18.60
N GLU A 15 -0.66 12.23 -19.01
CA GLU A 15 0.60 12.05 -18.27
C GLU A 15 1.39 13.37 -18.12
N ALA A 16 1.33 14.24 -19.14
CA ALA A 16 2.00 15.54 -19.13
C ALA A 16 1.32 16.58 -18.21
N ASP A 17 0.01 16.45 -17.98
CA ASP A 17 -0.77 17.31 -17.07
C ASP A 17 -1.71 16.43 -16.20
N PRO A 18 -1.15 15.72 -15.21
CA PRO A 18 -1.89 14.71 -14.46
C PRO A 18 -2.73 15.34 -13.36
N LYS A 19 -3.81 14.66 -12.98
CA LYS A 19 -4.63 15.03 -11.83
C LYS A 19 -3.88 14.74 -10.54
N LEU A 20 -3.64 15.79 -9.74
CA LEU A 20 -3.04 15.66 -8.42
C LEU A 20 -4.12 15.67 -7.34
N THR A 21 -4.14 14.65 -6.50
CA THR A 21 -5.08 14.50 -5.37
C THR A 21 -4.31 14.26 -4.08
N THR A 22 -4.61 15.03 -3.04
CA THR A 22 -3.97 14.90 -1.73
C THR A 22 -4.80 14.02 -0.80
N ALA A 23 -4.32 12.81 -0.52
CA ALA A 23 -4.91 11.87 0.43
C ALA A 23 -4.38 12.12 1.85
N LYS A 24 -5.24 12.66 2.71
CA LYS A 24 -4.91 12.99 4.11
C LYS A 24 -5.06 11.78 5.02
N VAL A 25 -3.93 11.19 5.42
CA VAL A 25 -3.89 10.06 6.36
C VAL A 25 -3.29 10.50 7.71
N SER A 26 -3.42 9.65 8.73
CA SER A 26 -2.82 9.90 10.04
C SER A 26 -1.38 9.39 10.13
N ALA A 27 -0.65 9.89 11.14
CA ALA A 27 0.66 9.36 11.49
C ALA A 27 0.58 7.87 11.84
N GLY A 28 1.53 7.09 11.34
CA GLY A 28 1.54 5.64 11.57
C GLY A 28 2.38 4.92 10.53
N VAL A 29 2.09 3.65 10.31
CA VAL A 29 2.71 2.81 9.29
C VAL A 29 1.62 2.30 8.36
N ILE A 30 1.78 2.54 7.07
CA ILE A 30 0.94 1.92 6.04
C ILE A 30 1.25 0.43 6.07
N THR A 31 0.25 -0.41 6.34
CA THR A 31 0.38 -1.87 6.43
C THR A 31 -0.20 -2.60 5.24
N ARG A 32 -1.18 -2.01 4.58
CA ARG A 32 -1.85 -2.60 3.42
C ARG A 32 -2.31 -1.50 2.49
N VAL A 33 -2.19 -1.77 1.20
CA VAL A 33 -2.62 -0.87 0.14
C VAL A 33 -3.48 -1.65 -0.85
N SER A 34 -4.53 -1.00 -1.35
CA SER A 34 -5.40 -1.54 -2.39
C SER A 34 -5.70 -0.45 -3.41
N PHE A 35 -5.42 -0.73 -4.67
CA PHE A 35 -5.79 0.10 -5.81
C PHE A 35 -6.79 -0.67 -6.66
N ARG A 36 -8.01 -0.16 -6.75
CA ARG A 36 -9.06 -0.80 -7.53
C ARG A 36 -9.47 0.09 -8.70
N PRO A 37 -9.07 -0.24 -9.94
CA PRO A 37 -9.72 0.29 -11.12
C PRO A 37 -11.15 -0.26 -11.20
N ARG A 38 -12.11 0.57 -11.60
CA ARG A 38 -13.47 0.10 -11.89
C ARG A 38 -13.49 -0.74 -13.18
N PRO A 39 -14.47 -1.64 -13.34
CA PRO A 39 -14.58 -2.46 -14.54
C PRO A 39 -14.78 -1.63 -15.80
N GLY A 40 -14.11 -2.03 -16.89
CA GLY A 40 -14.28 -1.42 -18.21
C GLY A 40 -13.27 -0.31 -18.52
N HIS A 41 -12.22 -0.16 -17.71
CA HIS A 41 -11.16 0.82 -17.96
C HIS A 41 -10.07 0.33 -18.92
N SER A 42 -10.03 -0.98 -19.21
CA SER A 42 -9.07 -1.59 -20.14
C SER A 42 -7.59 -1.30 -19.83
N GLY A 43 -7.25 -0.92 -18.58
CA GLY A 43 -5.89 -0.55 -18.19
C GLY A 43 -5.44 0.84 -18.61
N LEU A 44 -6.34 1.73 -19.05
CA LEU A 44 -6.02 3.09 -19.53
C LEU A 44 -5.98 4.16 -18.42
N LEU A 45 -6.33 3.77 -17.20
CA LEU A 45 -6.24 4.64 -16.04
C LEU A 45 -4.94 4.34 -15.28
N HIS A 46 -4.11 5.36 -15.15
CA HIS A 46 -2.78 5.26 -14.56
C HIS A 46 -2.68 6.06 -13.27
N CYS A 47 -1.88 5.57 -12.31
CA CYS A 47 -1.68 6.22 -11.03
C CYS A 47 -0.27 6.00 -10.47
N ARG A 48 0.31 7.06 -9.90
CA ARG A 48 1.51 7.04 -9.06
C ARG A 48 1.19 7.67 -7.71
N VAL A 49 1.76 7.14 -6.63
CA VAL A 49 1.61 7.70 -5.29
C VAL A 49 2.95 8.12 -4.76
N PHE A 50 2.97 9.33 -4.20
CA PHE A 50 4.13 9.97 -3.63
C PHE A 50 3.92 10.23 -2.15
N TYR A 51 4.96 10.01 -1.36
CA TYR A 51 5.07 10.54 -0.02
C TYR A 51 6.14 11.62 -0.04
N HIS A 52 5.74 12.86 0.26
CA HIS A 52 6.54 14.06 -0.02
C HIS A 52 6.91 14.13 -1.53
N GLU A 53 8.20 14.12 -1.85
CA GLU A 53 8.73 14.21 -3.22
C GLU A 53 9.25 12.86 -3.74
N PHE A 54 9.00 11.76 -3.00
CA PHE A 54 9.43 10.42 -3.36
C PHE A 54 8.24 9.57 -3.81
N GLN A 55 8.39 8.94 -4.97
CA GLN A 55 7.44 7.94 -5.45
C GLN A 55 7.53 6.71 -4.54
N VAL A 56 6.43 6.40 -3.87
CA VAL A 56 6.31 5.23 -3.00
C VAL A 56 5.63 4.08 -3.72
N PHE A 57 4.65 4.36 -4.58
CA PHE A 57 3.92 3.34 -5.34
C PHE A 57 3.78 3.74 -6.82
N PRO A 58 4.17 2.87 -7.77
CA PRO A 58 5.07 1.73 -7.56
C PRO A 58 6.48 2.23 -7.17
N ILE A 59 7.30 1.40 -6.52
CA ILE A 59 8.65 1.83 -6.09
C ILE A 59 9.60 2.09 -7.27
N ASN A 60 9.36 1.42 -8.39
CA ASN A 60 10.09 1.62 -9.63
C ASN A 60 9.79 3.04 -10.16
N ARG A 61 10.79 3.92 -10.11
CA ARG A 61 10.62 5.33 -10.47
C ARG A 61 10.21 5.46 -11.93
N GLY A 62 9.18 6.25 -12.19
CA GLY A 62 8.65 6.46 -13.54
C GLY A 62 7.66 5.39 -13.99
N GLU A 63 7.58 4.24 -13.33
CA GLU A 63 6.50 3.28 -13.57
C GLU A 63 5.22 3.75 -12.87
N ASP A 64 4.09 3.15 -13.26
CA ASP A 64 2.77 3.49 -12.74
C ASP A 64 1.92 2.23 -12.46
N LEU A 65 0.84 2.44 -11.71
CA LEU A 65 -0.18 1.43 -11.46
C LEU A 65 -1.33 1.63 -12.43
N HIS A 66 -1.62 0.59 -13.20
CA HIS A 66 -2.76 0.52 -14.09
C HIS A 66 -3.32 -0.91 -14.08
N GLY A 67 -4.57 -1.05 -14.51
CA GLY A 67 -5.25 -2.34 -14.56
C GLY A 67 -6.72 -2.19 -14.90
N ASP A 68 -7.44 -3.31 -14.86
CA ASP A 68 -8.87 -3.34 -15.13
C ASP A 68 -9.57 -4.31 -14.18
N THR A 69 -10.73 -3.89 -13.65
CA THR A 69 -11.68 -4.67 -12.87
C THR A 69 -11.20 -5.17 -11.50
N PHE A 70 -10.00 -5.73 -11.42
CA PHE A 70 -9.48 -6.40 -10.23
C PHE A 70 -8.62 -5.44 -9.39
N PRO A 71 -8.72 -5.52 -8.05
CA PRO A 71 -7.88 -4.73 -7.18
C PRO A 71 -6.44 -5.23 -7.21
N ILE A 72 -5.50 -4.30 -7.26
CA ILE A 72 -4.07 -4.51 -7.07
C ILE A 72 -3.80 -4.25 -5.59
N GLU A 73 -3.55 -5.32 -4.83
CA GLU A 73 -3.39 -5.24 -3.37
C GLU A 73 -2.09 -5.90 -2.92
N TRP A 74 -1.43 -5.26 -1.96
CA TRP A 74 -0.25 -5.80 -1.33
C TRP A 74 -0.10 -5.28 0.11
N ASP A 75 0.72 -5.98 0.87
CA ASP A 75 1.13 -5.56 2.20
C ASP A 75 2.41 -4.72 2.09
N GLU A 76 2.46 -3.63 2.86
CA GLU A 76 3.55 -2.65 2.83
C GLU A 76 3.92 -2.25 4.25
N HIS A 77 5.09 -1.66 4.47
CA HIS A 77 5.54 -1.19 5.78
C HIS A 77 6.20 0.20 5.70
N ILE A 78 5.51 1.16 5.10
CA ILE A 78 6.00 2.55 4.98
C ILE A 78 5.59 3.35 6.21
N GLU A 79 6.58 3.97 6.85
CA GLU A 79 6.37 4.82 8.01
C GLU A 79 6.05 6.27 7.61
N LEU A 80 4.90 6.77 8.09
CA LEU A 80 4.47 8.17 8.01
C LEU A 80 4.82 8.88 9.32
N GLY A 81 6.12 9.08 9.54
CA GLY A 81 6.66 9.63 10.79
C GLY A 81 6.80 11.16 10.81
N THR A 82 6.84 11.79 9.63
CA THR A 82 7.11 13.23 9.49
C THR A 82 5.94 13.95 8.82
N GLN A 83 5.58 15.11 9.36
CA GLN A 83 4.55 15.96 8.75
C GLN A 83 5.08 16.60 7.45
N PRO A 84 4.23 16.75 6.40
CA PRO A 84 2.83 16.33 6.34
C PRO A 84 2.67 14.82 6.11
N TYR A 85 1.69 14.19 6.75
CA TYR A 85 1.39 12.76 6.55
C TYR A 85 0.63 12.48 5.25
N ASP A 86 0.48 13.49 4.40
CA ASP A 86 -0.33 13.41 3.19
C ASP A 86 0.36 12.60 2.11
N LEU A 87 -0.41 11.75 1.43
CA LEU A 87 0.00 11.06 0.21
C LEU A 87 -0.48 11.85 -1.00
N LYS A 88 0.42 12.15 -1.92
CA LYS A 88 0.10 12.82 -3.19
C LYS A 88 -0.14 11.76 -4.25
N ILE A 89 -1.36 11.69 -4.74
CA ILE A 89 -1.78 10.73 -5.76
C ILE A 89 -1.82 11.48 -7.09
N MET A 90 -1.03 11.02 -8.04
CA MET A 90 -0.93 11.55 -9.39
C MET A 90 -1.57 10.54 -10.33
N ALA A 91 -2.64 10.93 -11.02
CA ALA A 91 -3.37 10.03 -11.90
C ALA A 91 -3.70 10.70 -13.23
N TRP A 92 -3.68 9.93 -14.31
CA TRP A 92 -4.02 10.38 -15.65
C TRP A 92 -4.78 9.28 -16.38
N ASN A 93 -5.46 9.68 -17.45
CA ASN A 93 -6.30 8.80 -18.24
C ASN A 93 -5.86 8.89 -19.70
N ASP A 94 -5.52 7.74 -20.28
CA ASP A 94 -5.13 7.60 -21.69
C ASP A 94 -6.31 7.24 -22.59
N ASP A 95 -7.53 7.09 -22.03
CA ASP A 95 -8.77 6.97 -22.79
C ASP A 95 -9.16 8.30 -23.46
N ASP A 96 -9.71 8.21 -24.67
CA ASP A 96 -10.19 9.33 -25.48
C ASP A 96 -11.71 9.56 -25.37
N THR A 97 -12.43 8.60 -24.78
CA THR A 97 -13.88 8.53 -24.79
C THR A 97 -14.49 8.64 -23.40
N TYR A 98 -13.97 7.89 -22.42
CA TYR A 98 -14.61 7.79 -21.10
C TYR A 98 -13.74 8.31 -19.96
N SER A 99 -14.40 8.85 -18.94
CA SER A 99 -13.75 9.14 -17.66
C SER A 99 -13.56 7.85 -16.86
N HIS A 100 -12.47 7.76 -16.13
CA HIS A 100 -12.12 6.57 -15.36
C HIS A 100 -11.94 6.91 -13.88
N THR A 101 -12.21 5.95 -12.99
CA THR A 101 -12.15 6.14 -11.53
C THR A 101 -11.31 5.10 -10.80
N PHE A 102 -10.38 5.54 -9.95
CA PHE A 102 -9.72 4.66 -8.99
C PHE A 102 -10.39 4.73 -7.62
N ASP A 103 -10.64 3.56 -7.02
CA ASP A 103 -10.94 3.44 -5.59
C ASP A 103 -9.63 3.00 -4.89
N ILE A 104 -9.04 3.88 -4.08
CA ILE A 104 -7.72 3.66 -3.45
C ILE A 104 -7.89 3.60 -1.94
N SER A 105 -7.37 2.53 -1.33
CA SER A 105 -7.46 2.30 0.10
C SER A 105 -6.09 2.11 0.75
N PHE A 106 -5.90 2.77 1.89
CA PHE A 106 -4.70 2.64 2.73
C PHE A 106 -5.10 2.19 4.13
N VAL A 107 -4.49 1.12 4.62
CA VAL A 107 -4.58 0.72 6.03
C VAL A 107 -3.36 1.27 6.74
N VAL A 108 -3.57 2.17 7.71
CA VAL A 108 -2.52 2.75 8.55
C VAL A 108 -2.68 2.29 9.99
N LEU A 109 -1.65 1.68 10.56
CA LEU A 109 -1.61 1.28 11.97
C LEU A 109 -0.67 2.19 12.76
N PRO A 110 -1.00 2.52 14.03
CA PRO A 110 -0.05 3.17 14.92
C PRO A 110 1.18 2.27 15.15
N LYS A 111 2.38 2.84 15.20
CA LYS A 111 3.63 2.10 15.43
C LYS A 111 3.59 1.15 16.63
N ALA A 112 2.95 1.59 17.72
CA ALA A 112 2.83 0.80 18.95
C ALA A 112 2.16 -0.57 18.73
N VAL A 113 1.28 -0.69 17.72
CA VAL A 113 0.54 -1.92 17.41
C VAL A 113 1.37 -2.92 16.59
N LEU A 114 2.49 -2.49 15.99
CA LEU A 114 3.36 -3.37 15.20
C LEU A 114 4.41 -4.12 16.03
N ILE A 115 4.75 -3.59 17.20
CA ILE A 115 5.73 -4.18 18.14
C ILE A 115 5.40 -5.64 18.55
N PRO A 116 4.14 -6.05 18.81
CA PRO A 116 3.80 -7.40 19.24
C PRO A 116 4.17 -8.51 18.24
N TYR A 117 4.26 -8.21 16.94
CA TYR A 117 4.56 -9.22 15.92
C TYR A 117 6.03 -9.66 15.92
N SER A 118 6.96 -8.79 16.33
CA SER A 118 8.39 -9.09 16.36
C SER A 118 8.83 -9.87 17.60
N ILE A 119 8.12 -9.71 18.72
CA ILE A 119 8.49 -10.30 20.00
C ILE A 119 7.97 -11.74 20.10
N ALA A 120 6.76 -12.02 19.57
CA ALA A 120 6.18 -13.36 19.61
C ALA A 120 7.02 -14.40 18.84
N THR A 121 7.67 -14.01 17.74
CA THR A 121 8.57 -14.89 16.98
C THR A 121 9.89 -15.13 17.73
N LEU A 122 10.43 -14.11 18.39
CA LEU A 122 11.66 -14.21 19.19
C LEU A 122 11.51 -15.15 20.39
N PHE A 123 10.39 -15.05 21.13
CA PHE A 123 10.13 -15.93 22.27
C PHE A 123 9.96 -17.40 21.86
N SER A 124 9.41 -17.67 20.68
CA SER A 124 9.22 -19.03 20.18
C SER A 124 10.55 -19.75 19.88
N GLN A 125 11.54 -19.02 19.34
CA GLN A 125 12.87 -19.57 19.08
C GLN A 125 13.68 -19.75 20.38
N LEU A 126 13.54 -18.83 21.33
CA LEU A 126 14.25 -18.92 22.61
C LEU A 126 13.72 -20.09 23.46
N LEU A 127 12.40 -20.32 23.50
CA LEU A 127 11.83 -21.46 24.21
C LEU A 127 12.13 -22.82 23.54
N SER A 128 12.24 -22.88 22.21
CA SER A 128 12.59 -24.14 21.54
C SER A 128 14.05 -24.53 21.77
N MET A 129 14.97 -23.55 21.81
CA MET A 129 16.37 -23.75 22.18
C MET A 129 16.56 -24.17 23.64
N LEU A 130 15.68 -23.70 24.54
CA LEU A 130 15.71 -24.04 25.96
C LEU A 130 14.94 -25.33 26.29
N SER A 131 14.29 -25.98 25.32
CA SER A 131 13.67 -27.27 25.55
C SER A 131 14.75 -28.36 25.64
N PRO A 132 14.94 -29.01 26.80
CA PRO A 132 15.88 -30.11 26.89
C PRO A 132 15.36 -31.24 26.00
N LYS A 133 16.17 -31.66 25.01
CA LYS A 133 15.96 -32.94 24.31
C LYS A 133 15.84 -34.00 25.39
N ARG A 134 14.64 -34.54 25.61
CA ARG A 134 14.39 -35.72 26.44
C ARG A 134 15.19 -36.89 25.83
N ILE A 135 16.42 -37.07 26.31
CA ILE A 135 17.19 -38.29 26.12
C ILE A 135 16.51 -39.33 27.03
N PHE A 136 15.43 -39.94 26.55
CA PHE A 136 14.96 -41.19 27.13
C PHE A 136 15.93 -42.28 26.69
N SER A 137 16.82 -42.61 27.63
CA SER A 137 17.57 -43.85 27.70
C SER A 137 16.69 -45.03 27.29
N GLY A 138 16.99 -45.63 26.15
CA GLY A 138 16.48 -46.95 25.77
C GLY A 138 17.03 -47.99 26.73
N GLY A 139 16.17 -48.50 27.61
CA GLY A 139 16.43 -49.69 28.39
C GLY A 139 15.76 -50.89 27.74
N LYS A 140 16.56 -51.76 27.13
CA LYS A 140 16.59 -53.23 27.28
C LYS A 140 17.48 -53.84 26.21
#